data_AF-A0A537FCQ1-F1
#
_entry.id   AF-A0A537FCQ1-F1
#
_cell.length_a   1.000
_cell.length_b   1.000
_cell.length_c   1.000
_cell.angle_alpha   90.00
_cell.angle_beta   90.00
_cell.angle_gamma   90.00
#
_symmetry.space_group_name_H-M   'P 1'
#
loop_
_entity.id
_entity.type
_entity.pdbx_description
1 polymer ?
#
loop_
_entity_poly.entity_id
_entity_poly.type
_entity_poly.pdbx_seq_one_letter_code
_entity_poly.pdbx_strand_id
1 'polypeptide(L)'
;MSYSHLANQWREKTPELKEWLRLSVVGWRKEPVVKRIPYPTRLDRARRLGYKAKQGIVLVRVRVRRGGAKKPRPISGRRQKAMGVSKFTRSISLQRIAEKRANRKYVNLTLLDSYYLYSDGIHHWYEVILADKSHPALMEWSKDRPHRAPSPPKIAVEKAVETR
;
A
#
# COMPACT_ATOMS: atom_id res chain seq x y z
N MET A 1 -11.16 9.78 23.04
CA MET A 1 -11.20 8.35 22.62
C MET A 1 -9.82 7.73 22.76
N SER A 2 -9.70 6.56 23.41
CA SER A 2 -8.44 5.83 23.51
C SER A 2 -8.11 5.12 22.18
N TYR A 3 -6.82 4.98 21.85
CA TYR A 3 -6.37 4.22 20.65
C TYR A 3 -6.84 2.76 20.67
N SER A 4 -6.99 2.18 21.85
CA SER A 4 -7.52 0.82 22.02
C SER A 4 -8.97 0.72 21.51
N HIS A 5 -9.79 1.73 21.81
CA HIS A 5 -11.18 1.79 21.36
C HIS A 5 -11.28 1.87 19.83
N LEU A 6 -10.48 2.75 19.20
CA LEU A 6 -10.40 2.82 17.73
C LEU A 6 -9.97 1.46 17.15
N ALA A 7 -8.94 0.85 17.70
CA ALA A 7 -8.47 -0.46 17.22
C ALA A 7 -9.57 -1.53 17.31
N ASN A 8 -10.37 -1.53 18.37
CA ASN A 8 -11.50 -2.44 18.55
C ASN A 8 -12.61 -2.16 17.54
N GLN A 9 -13.00 -0.90 17.31
CA GLN A 9 -13.98 -0.53 16.28
C GLN A 9 -13.58 -1.04 14.88
N TRP A 10 -12.30 -0.91 14.51
CA TRP A 10 -11.78 -1.42 13.23
C TRP A 10 -11.69 -2.94 13.17
N ARG A 11 -11.55 -3.62 14.31
CA ARG A 11 -11.52 -5.08 14.41
C ARG A 11 -12.92 -5.67 14.29
N GLU A 12 -13.86 -5.15 15.07
CA GLU A 12 -15.27 -5.57 15.10
C GLU A 12 -16.02 -5.12 13.84
N LYS A 13 -15.56 -4.03 13.22
CA LYS A 13 -16.22 -3.36 12.08
C LYS A 13 -17.67 -3.02 12.44
N THR A 14 -17.80 -2.14 13.43
CA THR A 14 -19.09 -1.65 13.91
C THR A 14 -19.97 -1.17 12.74
N PRO A 15 -21.31 -1.25 12.87
CA PRO A 15 -22.24 -0.82 11.81
C PRO A 15 -21.97 0.62 11.35
N GLU A 16 -21.76 1.54 12.31
CA GLU A 16 -21.44 2.95 12.06
C GLU A 16 -20.17 3.10 11.20
N LEU A 17 -19.10 2.37 11.53
CA LEU A 17 -17.85 2.41 10.78
C LEU A 17 -18.04 1.86 9.36
N LYS A 18 -18.82 0.78 9.20
CA LYS A 18 -19.12 0.21 7.88
C LYS A 18 -19.91 1.18 7.02
N GLU A 19 -20.90 1.84 7.59
CA GLU A 19 -21.73 2.84 6.90
C GLU A 19 -20.89 4.05 6.48
N TRP A 20 -20.10 4.59 7.41
CA TRP A 20 -19.18 5.68 7.12
C TRP A 20 -18.19 5.33 6.00
N LEU A 21 -17.63 4.11 6.02
CA LEU A 21 -16.74 3.62 4.96
C LEU A 21 -17.45 3.53 3.61
N ARG A 22 -18.68 3.01 3.57
CA ARG A 22 -19.48 2.91 2.34
C ARG A 22 -19.70 4.27 1.70
N LEU A 23 -20.10 5.26 2.51
CA LEU A 23 -20.30 6.65 2.05
C LEU A 23 -18.98 7.27 1.57
N SER A 24 -17.91 7.11 2.34
CA SER A 24 -16.59 7.65 2.01
C SER A 24 -16.02 7.11 0.70
N VAL A 25 -16.22 5.82 0.43
CA VAL A 25 -15.71 5.14 -0.76
C VAL A 25 -16.32 5.69 -2.05
N VAL A 26 -17.57 6.19 -2.01
CA VAL A 26 -18.19 6.85 -3.17
C VAL A 26 -17.35 8.06 -3.61
N GLY A 27 -16.86 8.85 -2.65
CA GLY A 27 -15.91 9.93 -2.91
C GLY A 27 -14.58 9.42 -3.44
N TRP A 28 -13.99 8.40 -2.79
CA TRP A 28 -12.68 7.86 -3.18
C TRP A 28 -12.66 7.18 -4.56
N ARG A 29 -13.82 6.81 -5.11
CA ARG A 29 -13.95 6.32 -6.48
C ARG A 29 -13.73 7.42 -7.51
N LYS A 30 -14.08 8.67 -7.20
CA LYS A 30 -13.90 9.86 -8.05
C LYS A 30 -12.49 10.45 -7.94
N GLU A 31 -11.79 10.17 -6.85
CA GLU A 31 -10.40 10.62 -6.63
C GLU A 31 -9.39 9.97 -7.61
N PRO A 32 -8.24 10.63 -7.86
CA PRO A 32 -7.15 10.04 -8.63
C PRO A 32 -6.55 8.82 -7.90
N VAL A 33 -5.87 7.95 -8.67
CA VAL A 33 -5.29 6.70 -8.15
C VAL A 33 -4.35 6.91 -6.96
N VAL A 34 -3.63 8.03 -6.93
CA VAL A 34 -2.71 8.42 -5.86
C VAL A 34 -3.09 9.82 -5.38
N LYS A 35 -3.72 9.92 -4.21
CA LYS A 35 -4.20 11.17 -3.61
C LYS A 35 -3.49 11.44 -2.29
N ARG A 36 -2.94 12.64 -2.12
CA ARG A 36 -2.41 13.11 -0.83
C ARG A 36 -3.57 13.43 0.12
N ILE A 37 -3.45 13.01 1.37
CA ILE A 37 -4.47 13.22 2.40
C ILE A 37 -3.85 13.97 3.59
N PRO A 38 -4.57 14.92 4.21
CA PRO A 38 -4.06 15.66 5.36
C PRO A 38 -3.93 14.80 6.62
N TYR A 39 -4.90 13.93 6.91
CA TYR A 39 -4.97 13.12 8.13
C TYR A 39 -5.20 11.64 7.82
N PRO A 40 -4.66 10.71 8.63
CA PRO A 40 -4.88 9.29 8.41
C PRO A 40 -6.34 8.94 8.68
N THR A 41 -6.94 8.12 7.83
CA THR A 41 -8.30 7.61 8.07
C THR A 41 -8.30 6.68 9.29
N ARG A 42 -7.22 5.92 9.46
CA ARG A 42 -7.04 4.96 10.54
C ARG A 42 -5.86 5.36 11.43
N LEU A 43 -6.13 6.24 12.38
CA LEU A 43 -5.10 6.83 13.25
C LEU A 43 -4.39 5.80 14.14
N ASP A 44 -5.10 4.81 14.69
CA ASP A 44 -4.53 3.74 15.53
C ASP A 44 -3.42 2.98 14.79
N ARG A 45 -3.71 2.57 13.55
CA ARG A 45 -2.76 1.79 12.73
C ARG A 45 -1.63 2.67 12.23
N ALA A 46 -1.94 3.89 11.80
CA ALA A 46 -0.92 4.83 11.35
C ALA A 46 0.11 5.08 12.45
N ARG A 47 -0.32 5.37 13.68
CA ARG A 47 0.56 5.61 14.84
C ARG A 47 1.47 4.41 15.12
N ARG A 48 0.91 3.20 15.11
CA ARG A 48 1.67 1.95 15.30
C ARG A 48 2.77 1.76 14.24
N LEU A 49 2.49 2.14 13.01
CA LEU A 49 3.43 2.00 11.88
C LEU A 49 4.42 3.17 11.76
N GLY A 50 4.33 4.18 12.64
CA GLY A 50 5.27 5.29 12.66
C GLY A 50 4.76 6.64 12.23
N TYR A 51 3.46 6.79 11.99
CA TYR A 51 2.93 8.12 11.76
C TYR A 51 3.13 9.01 12.98
N LYS A 52 3.68 10.20 12.78
CA LYS A 52 3.65 11.30 13.74
C LYS A 52 3.06 12.52 13.05
N ALA A 53 2.33 13.33 13.82
CA ALA A 53 1.88 14.63 13.36
C ALA A 53 3.05 15.62 13.43
N LYS A 54 4.00 15.48 12.49
CA LYS A 54 5.17 16.35 12.32
C LYS A 54 5.21 16.82 10.86
N GLN A 55 5.80 17.98 10.64
CA GLN A 55 6.14 18.43 9.29
C GLN A 55 7.14 17.44 8.65
N GLY A 56 7.04 17.25 7.34
CA GLY A 56 7.84 16.26 6.61
C GLY A 56 7.26 14.85 6.55
N ILE A 57 6.20 14.54 7.32
CA ILE A 57 5.44 13.28 7.16
C ILE A 57 4.26 13.53 6.22
N VAL A 58 4.16 12.72 5.17
CA VAL A 58 3.12 12.83 4.15
C VAL A 58 2.31 11.55 4.09
N LEU A 59 0.99 11.68 4.11
CA LEU A 59 0.06 10.57 3.92
C LEU A 59 -0.51 10.57 2.51
N VAL A 60 -0.55 9.39 1.91
CA VAL A 60 -1.04 9.20 0.55
C VAL A 60 -1.96 7.99 0.52
N ARG A 61 -3.19 8.19 0.03
CA ARG A 61 -4.10 7.08 -0.28
C ARG A 61 -3.88 6.63 -1.72
N VAL A 62 -3.73 5.32 -1.89
CA VAL A 62 -3.47 4.68 -3.16
C VAL A 62 -4.53 3.64 -3.44
N ARG A 63 -5.16 3.76 -4.60
CA ARG A 63 -6.12 2.78 -5.12
C ARG A 63 -5.39 1.73 -5.98
N VAL A 64 -5.66 0.46 -5.76
CA VAL A 64 -5.12 -0.66 -6.55
C VAL A 64 -6.26 -1.55 -7.01
N ARG A 65 -6.27 -1.94 -8.30
CA ARG A 65 -7.29 -2.85 -8.84
C ARG A 65 -7.13 -4.25 -8.22
N ARG A 66 -8.25 -4.82 -7.77
CA ARG A 66 -8.36 -6.18 -7.25
C ARG A 66 -8.13 -7.21 -8.36
N GLY A 67 -7.74 -8.42 -7.96
CA GLY A 67 -7.62 -9.57 -8.84
C GLY A 67 -6.18 -9.91 -9.21
N GLY A 68 -6.04 -10.91 -10.08
CA GLY A 68 -4.76 -11.46 -10.50
C GLY A 68 -3.98 -10.60 -11.50
N ALA A 69 -3.00 -11.23 -12.13
CA ALA A 69 -2.31 -10.71 -13.30
C ALA A 69 -2.79 -11.44 -14.56
N LYS A 70 -2.68 -10.74 -15.68
CA LYS A 70 -2.82 -11.30 -17.01
C LYS A 70 -1.52 -11.01 -17.75
N LYS A 71 -0.95 -12.02 -18.40
CA LYS A 71 0.22 -11.82 -19.27
C LYS A 71 -0.24 -11.21 -20.61
N PRO A 72 0.62 -10.47 -21.33
CA PRO A 72 0.35 -10.19 -22.73
C PRO A 72 0.30 -11.50 -23.52
N ARG A 73 -0.60 -11.60 -24.52
CA ARG A 73 -0.69 -12.81 -25.36
C ARG A 73 0.53 -12.86 -26.28
N PRO A 74 1.28 -13.98 -26.32
CA PRO A 74 2.37 -14.14 -27.27
C PRO A 74 1.87 -14.04 -28.71
N ILE A 75 2.60 -13.31 -29.56
CA ILE A 75 2.25 -13.10 -30.98
C ILE A 75 2.91 -14.17 -31.87
N SER A 76 4.17 -14.50 -31.59
CA SER A 76 4.94 -15.52 -32.31
C SER A 76 4.70 -16.95 -31.78
N GLY A 77 5.07 -17.95 -32.57
CA GLY A 77 5.04 -19.36 -32.16
C GLY A 77 5.71 -19.62 -30.80
N ARG A 78 4.99 -20.35 -29.93
CA ARG A 78 5.44 -20.78 -28.61
C ARG A 78 4.94 -22.19 -28.33
N ARG A 79 5.66 -22.92 -27.48
CA ARG A 79 5.22 -24.22 -26.97
C ARG A 79 3.88 -24.07 -26.24
N GLN A 80 3.00 -25.06 -26.33
CA GLN A 80 1.66 -25.04 -25.71
C GLN A 80 1.69 -24.66 -24.22
N LYS A 81 2.68 -25.18 -23.45
CA LYS A 81 2.86 -24.85 -22.02
C LYS A 81 3.12 -23.37 -21.73
N ALA A 82 3.63 -22.61 -22.70
CA ALA A 82 3.92 -21.18 -22.58
C ALA A 82 2.80 -20.29 -23.15
N MET A 83 1.71 -20.87 -23.66
CA MET A 83 0.57 -20.14 -24.24
C MET A 83 -0.45 -19.65 -23.19
N GLY A 84 -0.29 -20.03 -21.92
CA GLY A 84 -1.17 -19.59 -20.84
C GLY A 84 -1.10 -18.07 -20.62
N VAL A 85 -2.27 -17.41 -20.62
CA VAL A 85 -2.39 -15.94 -20.47
C VAL A 85 -3.15 -15.53 -19.20
N SER A 86 -4.18 -16.28 -18.83
CA SER A 86 -5.06 -16.04 -17.68
C SER A 86 -4.63 -16.86 -16.45
N LYS A 87 -5.29 -16.62 -15.31
CA LYS A 87 -5.07 -17.34 -14.03
C LYS A 87 -3.66 -17.21 -13.43
N PHE A 88 -2.92 -16.14 -13.74
CA PHE A 88 -1.64 -15.86 -13.08
C PHE A 88 -1.84 -15.04 -11.81
N THR A 89 -1.10 -15.40 -10.77
CA THR A 89 -0.92 -14.60 -9.56
C THR A 89 0.27 -13.66 -9.72
N ARG A 90 0.23 -12.52 -9.04
CA ARG A 90 1.36 -11.58 -9.02
C ARG A 90 2.41 -12.09 -8.05
N SER A 91 3.69 -11.90 -8.38
CA SER A 91 4.81 -12.18 -7.48
C SER A 91 4.90 -11.21 -6.29
N ILE A 92 4.24 -10.04 -6.41
CA ILE A 92 4.26 -8.94 -5.44
C ILE A 92 2.84 -8.70 -4.92
N SER A 93 2.71 -8.43 -3.62
CA SER A 93 1.43 -8.12 -2.98
C SER A 93 0.81 -6.81 -3.48
N LEU A 94 -0.53 -6.70 -3.40
CA LEU A 94 -1.25 -5.47 -3.79
C LEU A 94 -0.82 -4.26 -2.96
N GLN A 95 -0.56 -4.45 -1.68
CA GLN A 95 -0.01 -3.42 -0.78
C GLN A 95 1.30 -2.86 -1.31
N ARG A 96 2.21 -3.75 -1.74
CA ARG A 96 3.51 -3.32 -2.25
C ARG A 96 3.46 -2.71 -3.65
N ILE A 97 2.44 -3.05 -4.43
CA ILE A 97 2.12 -2.33 -5.66
C ILE A 97 1.63 -0.90 -5.34
N ALA A 98 0.87 -0.72 -4.26
CA ALA A 98 0.44 0.60 -3.79
C ALA A 98 1.65 1.45 -3.37
N GLU A 99 2.56 0.88 -2.60
CA GLU A 99 3.83 1.52 -2.20
C GLU A 99 4.66 1.95 -3.42
N LYS A 100 4.84 1.06 -4.39
CA LYS A 100 5.56 1.40 -5.63
C LYS A 100 4.89 2.52 -6.42
N ARG A 101 3.56 2.59 -6.45
CA ARG A 101 2.82 3.69 -7.10
C ARG A 101 3.02 5.02 -6.37
N ALA A 102 3.06 5.00 -5.04
CA ALA A 102 3.34 6.19 -4.24
C ALA A 102 4.77 6.69 -4.49
N ASN A 103 5.78 5.82 -4.42
CA ASN A 103 7.18 6.19 -4.64
C ASN A 103 7.44 6.70 -6.07
N ARG A 104 6.77 6.14 -7.07
CA ARG A 104 6.85 6.65 -8.45
C ARG A 104 6.32 8.07 -8.60
N LYS A 105 5.34 8.46 -7.79
CA LYS A 105 4.75 9.81 -7.82
C LYS A 105 5.53 10.80 -6.95
N TYR A 106 6.04 10.35 -5.80
CA TYR A 106 6.78 11.18 -4.85
C TYR A 106 8.21 10.65 -4.72
N VAL A 107 9.03 10.95 -5.73
CA VAL A 107 10.41 10.43 -5.85
C VAL A 107 11.33 11.01 -4.77
N ASN A 108 11.07 12.24 -4.34
CA ASN A 108 11.82 12.94 -3.29
C ASN A 108 11.51 12.44 -1.86
N LEU A 109 10.46 11.64 -1.69
CA LEU A 109 10.04 11.14 -0.38
C LEU A 109 10.45 9.68 -0.20
N THR A 110 10.79 9.33 1.04
CA THR A 110 11.11 7.94 1.40
C THR A 110 9.88 7.25 1.98
N LEU A 111 9.64 6.01 1.55
CA LEU A 111 8.61 5.14 2.12
C LEU A 111 8.96 4.71 3.54
N LEU A 112 8.03 4.88 4.46
CA LEU A 112 8.11 4.29 5.81
C LEU A 112 7.38 2.95 5.85
N ASP A 113 6.05 3.00 5.78
CA ASP A 113 5.21 1.81 5.74
C ASP A 113 3.84 2.14 5.12
N SER A 114 2.99 1.13 4.97
CA SER A 114 1.64 1.28 4.48
C SER A 114 0.67 0.37 5.24
N TYR A 115 -0.63 0.67 5.16
CA TYR A 115 -1.67 -0.19 5.70
C TYR A 115 -2.90 -0.25 4.82
N TYR A 116 -3.61 -1.37 4.94
CA TYR A 116 -4.89 -1.58 4.30
C TYR A 116 -5.97 -0.72 4.96
N LEU A 117 -6.79 -0.09 4.12
CA LEU A 117 -7.92 0.73 4.55
C LEU A 117 -9.25 0.05 4.25
N TYR A 118 -9.51 -0.23 2.97
CA TYR A 118 -10.80 -0.73 2.51
C TYR A 118 -10.68 -1.52 1.21
N SER A 119 -11.67 -2.37 0.94
CA SER A 119 -11.80 -3.14 -0.31
C SER A 119 -13.22 -3.04 -0.82
N ASP A 120 -13.32 -2.81 -2.11
CA ASP A 120 -14.54 -2.86 -2.89
C ASP A 120 -14.48 -4.08 -3.84
N GLY A 121 -15.51 -4.29 -4.65
CA GLY A 121 -15.52 -5.34 -5.67
C GLY A 121 -14.37 -5.19 -6.67
N ILE A 122 -14.03 -3.95 -7.04
CA ILE A 122 -13.07 -3.66 -8.11
C ILE A 122 -11.70 -3.23 -7.56
N HIS A 123 -11.65 -2.57 -6.41
CA HIS A 123 -10.45 -1.90 -5.91
C HIS A 123 -10.13 -2.20 -4.45
N HIS A 124 -8.86 -2.04 -4.10
CA HIS A 124 -8.36 -1.97 -2.72
C HIS A 124 -7.75 -0.58 -2.50
N TRP A 125 -7.94 -0.02 -1.32
CA TRP A 125 -7.31 1.22 -0.89
C TRP A 125 -6.31 0.93 0.22
N TYR A 126 -5.13 1.52 0.05
CA TYR A 126 -4.06 1.51 1.03
C TYR A 126 -3.71 2.95 1.37
N GLU A 127 -3.37 3.21 2.63
CA GLU A 127 -2.74 4.46 3.04
C GLU A 127 -1.25 4.20 3.22
N VAL A 128 -0.44 5.01 2.55
CA VAL A 128 1.01 4.92 2.49
C VAL A 128 1.57 6.12 3.24
N ILE A 129 2.50 5.85 4.16
CA ILE A 129 3.19 6.83 4.96
C ILE A 129 4.55 7.09 4.30
N LEU A 130 4.75 8.35 3.90
CA LEU A 130 5.97 8.85 3.30
C LEU A 130 6.64 9.86 4.24
N ALA A 131 7.96 9.95 4.15
CA ALA A 131 8.78 10.83 4.95
C ALA A 131 9.76 11.62 4.07
N ASP A 132 9.84 12.92 4.31
CA ASP A 132 10.86 13.80 3.76
C ASP A 132 12.07 13.84 4.69
N LYS A 133 13.14 13.14 4.31
CA LYS A 133 14.38 13.09 5.10
C LYS A 133 15.13 14.42 5.13
N SER A 134 14.92 15.27 4.12
CA SER A 134 15.63 16.54 4.01
C SER A 134 15.06 17.61 4.95
N HIS A 135 13.85 17.40 5.47
CA HIS A 135 13.19 18.38 6.31
C HIS A 135 13.81 18.45 7.72
N PRO A 136 14.20 19.64 8.22
CA PRO A 136 14.80 19.80 9.55
C PRO A 136 14.01 19.17 10.70
N ALA A 137 12.67 19.30 10.70
CA ALA A 137 11.79 18.75 11.72
C ALA A 137 11.79 17.20 11.80
N LEU A 138 12.28 16.54 10.75
CA LEU A 138 12.30 15.09 10.60
C LEU A 138 13.71 14.49 10.63
N MET A 139 14.75 15.32 10.53
CA MET A 139 16.13 14.88 10.36
C MET A 139 16.56 13.89 11.44
N GLU A 140 16.35 14.22 12.71
CA GLU A 140 16.66 13.35 13.85
C GLU A 140 15.78 12.09 13.87
N TRP A 141 14.46 12.27 13.73
CA TRP A 141 13.50 11.17 13.83
C TRP A 141 13.66 10.11 12.72
N SER A 142 14.21 10.50 11.57
CA SER A 142 14.40 9.62 10.42
C SER A 142 15.62 8.69 10.53
N LYS A 143 16.62 9.03 11.37
CA LYS A 143 17.89 8.29 11.50
C LYS A 143 17.69 6.89 12.09
N ASP A 144 16.78 6.75 13.05
CA ASP A 144 16.63 5.52 13.85
C ASP A 144 15.71 4.47 13.21
N ARG A 145 15.09 4.77 12.06
CA ARG A 145 14.09 3.88 11.46
C ARG A 145 14.63 3.15 10.25
N PRO A 146 14.62 1.80 10.25
CA PRO A 146 14.92 1.05 9.04
C PRO A 146 13.86 1.39 8.01
N HIS A 147 14.28 1.95 6.87
CA HIS A 147 13.40 2.05 5.71
C HIS A 147 13.03 0.65 5.29
N ARG A 148 11.74 0.44 4.98
CA ARG A 148 11.34 -0.83 4.40
C ARG A 148 11.94 -0.92 3.01
N ALA A 149 13.13 -1.51 2.91
CA ALA A 149 13.76 -1.80 1.64
C ALA A 149 12.76 -2.62 0.81
N PRO A 150 12.69 -2.41 -0.52
CA PRO A 150 11.86 -3.25 -1.35
C PRO A 150 12.31 -4.71 -1.19
N SER A 151 11.52 -5.52 -0.46
CA SER A 151 11.79 -6.96 -0.28
C SER A 151 12.07 -7.66 -1.62
N PRO A 152 12.93 -8.68 -1.71
CA PRO A 152 13.03 -9.43 -2.96
C PRO A 152 11.64 -10.01 -3.34
N PRO A 153 11.27 -10.04 -4.63
CA PRO A 153 10.04 -10.73 -5.05
C PRO A 153 10.13 -12.18 -4.60
N LYS A 154 9.03 -12.77 -4.08
CA LYS A 154 9.03 -14.11 -3.48
C LYS A 154 9.66 -15.20 -4.36
N ILE A 155 9.57 -15.05 -5.69
CA ILE A 155 10.10 -15.99 -6.69
C ILE A 155 11.64 -16.02 -6.72
N ALA A 156 12.33 -14.94 -6.31
CA ALA A 156 13.78 -14.85 -6.42
C ALA A 156 14.53 -15.64 -5.33
N VAL A 157 13.86 -16.02 -4.23
CA VAL A 157 14.52 -16.67 -3.09
C VAL A 157 14.64 -18.18 -3.28
N GLU A 158 13.66 -18.82 -3.92
CA GLU A 158 13.68 -20.28 -4.15
C GLU A 158 14.75 -20.70 -5.18
N LYS A 159 15.05 -19.85 -6.18
CA LYS A 159 16.04 -20.18 -7.23
C LYS A 159 17.51 -19.97 -6.84
N ALA A 160 17.79 -19.32 -5.71
CA ALA A 160 19.15 -19.04 -5.27
C ALA A 160 19.72 -20.14 -4.35
N VAL A 161 18.87 -21.02 -3.82
CA VAL A 161 19.26 -22.10 -2.91
C VAL A 161 19.52 -23.41 -3.65
N GLU A 162 19.00 -23.55 -4.88
CA GLU A 162 19.07 -24.79 -5.68
C GLU A 162 20.30 -24.89 -6.60
N THR A 163 21.25 -23.95 -6.49
CA THR A 163 22.52 -23.94 -7.25
C THR A 163 23.74 -23.79 -6.35
N ARG A 164 23.76 -24.51 -5.24
CA ARG A 164 24.98 -24.75 -4.44
C ARG A 164 25.15 -26.22 -4.15
#